data_AF-A0A9D2N9W1-F1
#
_entry.id   AF-A0A9D2N9W1-F1
#
_cell.length_a   1.000
_cell.length_b   1.000
_cell.length_c   1.000
_cell.angle_alpha   90.00
_cell.angle_beta   90.00
_cell.angle_gamma   90.00
#
_symmetry.space_group_name_H-M   'P 1'
#
loop_
_entity.id
_entity.type
_entity.pdbx_description
1 polymer ?
#
loop_
_entity_poly.entity_id
_entity_poly.type
_entity_poly.pdbx_seq_one_letter_code
_entity_poly.pdbx_strand_id
1 'polypeptide(L)'
;MSFEDDLRKLGDDVSNLVDNAVNSQNFQQLNQKITDSINQFIYPRRNSGQRFDPPPEDGPYQQQERRYRKPDSMNGKPYDTARQASYSRRSRSYDDRRANPPGRYQWQPPSSRSASRRHLFMSTTDVAFLGGFQTTVGAILAVVFGIPFLAILVAGLTGSFNSSVGGLIFSFLFCLLPTISGGYLIYRGKTNRRLCRHFRLSQNFIGPRDYITIEELSERLNLSREDTLDEVHTMLEKRMFRQGHLDRQETCLMITDKMYQQYLELERQQAEKLRQEAKQEQELTEKGLSSEYLEMVKECETYLSNIHQCADDLAGTAAAPKIQRLELIVSRILEAVKKQPKKAEDLQKFMNYYMPTTWKLLDSYRSFEKEPIQSENIQKTKREIEKTLDTINNAFETLLDDLFQSTAWDISSDISVLETMLAQEGLTGNKMKF
;
A
#
# COMPACT_ATOMS: atom_id res chain seq x y z
N MET A 1 -34.19 -11.27 -17.80
CA MET A 1 -33.42 -11.52 -16.57
C MET A 1 -32.21 -12.33 -16.98
N SER A 2 -31.00 -11.85 -16.67
CA SER A 2 -29.76 -12.59 -16.95
C SER A 2 -29.56 -13.65 -15.88
N PHE A 3 -28.86 -14.75 -16.22
CA PHE A 3 -28.48 -15.81 -15.27
C PHE A 3 -27.73 -15.24 -14.04
N GLU A 4 -27.01 -14.14 -14.22
CA GLU A 4 -26.32 -13.36 -13.18
C GLU A 4 -27.26 -12.87 -12.08
N ASP A 5 -28.38 -12.24 -12.46
CA ASP A 5 -29.35 -11.67 -11.52
C ASP A 5 -30.02 -12.77 -10.69
N ASP A 6 -30.37 -13.88 -11.36
CA ASP A 6 -31.03 -15.02 -10.73
C ASP A 6 -30.10 -15.74 -9.75
N LEU A 7 -28.82 -15.91 -10.11
CA LEU A 7 -27.82 -16.53 -9.24
C LEU A 7 -27.53 -15.66 -8.01
N ARG A 8 -27.32 -14.35 -8.19
CA ARG A 8 -27.05 -13.43 -7.07
C ARG A 8 -28.20 -13.42 -6.06
N LYS A 9 -29.43 -13.32 -6.55
CA LYS A 9 -30.64 -13.37 -5.71
C LYS A 9 -30.70 -14.68 -4.93
N LEU A 10 -30.39 -15.81 -5.58
CA LEU A 10 -30.34 -17.10 -4.92
C LEU A 10 -29.33 -17.13 -3.76
N GLY A 11 -28.10 -16.68 -3.97
CA GLY A 11 -27.08 -16.70 -2.91
C GLY A 11 -27.42 -15.82 -1.72
N ASP A 12 -27.97 -14.63 -1.97
CA ASP A 12 -28.40 -13.72 -0.91
C ASP A 12 -29.61 -14.29 -0.14
N ASP A 13 -30.60 -14.85 -0.84
CA ASP A 13 -31.77 -15.48 -0.22
C ASP A 13 -31.35 -16.69 0.62
N VAL A 14 -30.54 -17.60 0.07
CA VAL A 14 -30.09 -18.81 0.76
C VAL A 14 -29.23 -18.46 1.98
N SER A 15 -28.21 -17.59 1.82
CA SER A 15 -27.33 -17.19 2.92
C SER A 15 -28.12 -16.55 4.07
N ASN A 16 -28.99 -15.58 3.77
CA ASN A 16 -29.79 -14.92 4.81
C ASN A 16 -30.73 -15.90 5.51
N LEU A 17 -31.33 -16.84 4.77
CA LEU A 17 -32.20 -17.86 5.34
C LEU A 17 -31.42 -18.83 6.24
N VAL A 18 -30.21 -19.23 5.85
CA VAL A 18 -29.31 -20.07 6.64
C VAL A 18 -28.89 -19.35 7.92
N ASP A 19 -28.37 -18.13 7.81
CA ASP A 19 -27.89 -17.34 8.94
C ASP A 19 -29.01 -17.11 9.97
N ASN A 20 -30.22 -16.77 9.50
CA ASN A 20 -31.36 -16.60 10.39
C ASN A 20 -31.78 -17.91 11.06
N ALA A 21 -31.79 -19.03 10.33
CA ALA A 21 -32.20 -20.33 10.88
C ALA A 21 -31.19 -20.89 11.89
N VAL A 22 -29.89 -20.78 11.61
CA VAL A 22 -28.80 -21.19 12.51
C VAL A 22 -28.82 -20.33 13.78
N ASN A 23 -28.91 -19.01 13.65
CA ASN A 23 -28.94 -18.11 14.81
C ASN A 23 -30.21 -18.24 15.66
N SER A 24 -31.36 -18.50 15.05
CA SER A 24 -32.65 -18.61 15.75
C SER A 24 -33.01 -20.04 16.18
N GLN A 25 -32.21 -21.04 15.77
CA GLN A 25 -32.51 -22.47 15.90
C GLN A 25 -33.89 -22.88 15.34
N ASN A 26 -34.46 -22.09 14.42
CA ASN A 26 -35.79 -22.32 13.86
C ASN A 26 -35.70 -22.68 12.38
N PHE A 27 -35.89 -23.96 12.08
CA PHE A 27 -35.81 -24.53 10.74
C PHE A 27 -37.19 -24.80 10.10
N GLN A 28 -38.30 -24.40 10.72
CA GLN A 28 -39.64 -24.81 10.30
C GLN A 28 -40.03 -24.32 8.89
N GLN A 29 -39.69 -23.07 8.55
CA GLN A 29 -40.01 -22.47 7.25
C GLN A 29 -38.83 -22.43 6.27
N LEU A 30 -37.66 -22.88 6.71
CA LEU A 30 -36.41 -22.76 5.97
C LEU A 30 -36.46 -23.50 4.63
N ASN A 31 -36.87 -24.77 4.70
CA ASN A 31 -36.85 -25.67 3.57
C ASN A 31 -37.78 -25.20 2.43
N GLN A 32 -39.00 -24.74 2.73
CA GLN A 32 -39.92 -24.23 1.71
C GLN A 32 -39.33 -23.01 1.00
N LYS A 33 -38.81 -22.04 1.77
CA LYS A 33 -38.25 -20.81 1.20
C LYS A 33 -36.99 -21.08 0.37
N ILE A 34 -36.09 -21.93 0.83
CA ILE A 34 -34.90 -22.30 0.06
C ILE A 34 -35.28 -23.10 -1.19
N THR A 35 -36.22 -24.05 -1.06
CA THR A 35 -36.73 -24.81 -2.21
C THR A 35 -37.37 -23.87 -3.24
N ASP A 36 -38.11 -22.86 -2.81
CA ASP A 36 -38.74 -21.88 -3.71
C ASP A 36 -37.70 -21.00 -4.40
N SER A 37 -36.69 -20.50 -3.67
CA SER A 37 -35.58 -19.73 -4.26
C SER A 37 -34.76 -20.56 -5.25
N ILE A 38 -34.45 -21.82 -4.90
CA ILE A 38 -33.73 -22.75 -5.77
C ILE A 38 -34.55 -23.11 -7.01
N ASN A 39 -35.83 -23.44 -6.84
CA ASN A 39 -36.71 -23.75 -7.97
C ASN A 39 -36.91 -22.54 -8.88
N GLN A 40 -36.95 -21.33 -8.33
CA GLN A 40 -36.99 -20.11 -9.14
C GLN A 40 -35.73 -19.96 -9.99
N PHE A 41 -34.56 -20.36 -9.47
CA PHE A 41 -33.29 -20.33 -10.18
C PHE A 41 -33.16 -21.45 -11.23
N ILE A 42 -33.50 -22.69 -10.88
CA ILE A 42 -33.40 -23.85 -11.78
C ILE A 42 -34.48 -23.81 -12.86
N TYR A 43 -35.68 -23.38 -12.51
CA TYR A 43 -36.86 -23.32 -13.38
C TYR A 43 -37.48 -21.91 -13.36
N PRO A 44 -36.84 -20.92 -14.00
CA PRO A 44 -37.40 -19.58 -14.09
C PRO A 44 -38.76 -19.63 -14.78
N ARG A 45 -39.80 -19.14 -14.08
CA ARG A 45 -41.19 -19.17 -14.53
C ARG A 45 -41.34 -18.31 -15.79
N ARG A 46 -41.22 -18.91 -16.98
CA ARG A 46 -41.43 -18.22 -18.26
C ARG A 46 -42.93 -17.93 -18.39
N ASN A 47 -43.29 -16.64 -18.42
CA ASN A 47 -44.65 -16.17 -18.69
C ASN A 47 -45.04 -16.50 -20.14
N SER A 48 -45.43 -17.75 -20.39
CA SER A 48 -46.10 -18.19 -21.62
C SER A 48 -47.08 -19.29 -21.21
N GLY A 49 -48.38 -19.04 -21.37
CA GLY A 49 -49.48 -19.82 -20.81
C GLY A 49 -49.64 -21.25 -21.34
N GLN A 50 -48.69 -22.14 -21.07
CA GLN A 50 -48.87 -23.58 -21.12
C GLN A 50 -48.58 -24.15 -19.74
N ARG A 51 -49.62 -24.77 -19.14
CA ARG A 51 -49.46 -25.58 -17.93
C ARG A 51 -48.52 -26.74 -18.26
N PHE A 52 -47.44 -26.86 -17.50
CA PHE A 52 -46.61 -28.04 -17.49
C PHE A 52 -46.83 -28.73 -16.14
N ASP A 53 -47.31 -29.97 -16.16
CA ASP A 53 -47.50 -30.77 -14.95
C ASP A 53 -46.12 -31.24 -14.43
N PRO A 54 -45.88 -31.20 -13.10
CA PRO A 54 -44.67 -31.75 -12.51
C PRO A 54 -44.61 -33.28 -12.72
N PRO A 55 -43.41 -33.88 -12.89
CA PRO A 55 -43.31 -35.32 -13.03
C PRO A 55 -43.66 -36.02 -11.70
N PRO A 56 -44.23 -37.24 -11.72
CA PRO A 56 -44.68 -37.92 -10.51
C PRO A 56 -43.51 -38.36 -9.63
N GLU A 57 -43.62 -38.13 -8.31
CA GLU A 57 -42.84 -38.81 -7.28
C GLU A 57 -43.27 -40.29 -7.23
N ASP A 58 -42.35 -41.20 -7.59
CA ASP A 58 -42.10 -42.52 -6.96
C ASP A 58 -41.56 -43.55 -7.97
N GLY A 59 -40.35 -44.05 -7.72
CA GLY A 59 -39.76 -45.19 -8.44
C GLY A 59 -38.37 -45.58 -7.89
N PRO A 60 -38.09 -46.87 -7.65
CA PRO A 60 -36.87 -47.31 -6.95
C PRO A 60 -35.67 -47.34 -7.91
N TYR A 61 -34.60 -46.61 -7.57
CA TYR A 61 -33.35 -46.67 -8.31
C TYR A 61 -32.60 -47.98 -8.02
N GLN A 62 -32.54 -48.87 -9.02
CA GLN A 62 -31.61 -50.00 -9.04
C GLN A 62 -30.18 -49.52 -9.31
N GLN A 63 -29.27 -49.95 -8.43
CA GLN A 63 -27.82 -49.77 -8.55
C GLN A 63 -27.28 -50.38 -9.85
N GLN A 64 -26.44 -49.63 -10.56
CA GLN A 64 -25.61 -50.18 -11.64
C GLN A 64 -24.14 -49.93 -11.30
N GLU A 65 -23.54 -50.89 -10.59
CA GLU A 65 -22.10 -50.94 -10.31
C GLU A 65 -21.31 -51.14 -11.60
N ARG A 66 -20.42 -50.18 -11.95
CA ARG A 66 -19.33 -50.45 -12.90
C ARG A 66 -18.08 -50.88 -12.14
N ARG A 67 -17.76 -52.17 -12.25
CA ARG A 67 -16.48 -52.77 -11.79
C ARG A 67 -15.29 -52.07 -12.46
N TYR A 68 -14.41 -51.47 -11.66
CA TYR A 68 -13.03 -51.23 -12.05
C TYR A 68 -12.15 -52.39 -11.58
N ARG A 69 -11.39 -52.95 -12.53
CA ARG A 69 -10.55 -54.14 -12.41
C ARG A 69 -9.12 -53.73 -12.06
N LYS A 70 -8.60 -54.20 -10.92
CA LYS A 70 -7.16 -54.14 -10.57
C LYS A 70 -6.35 -55.07 -11.49
N PRO A 71 -5.09 -54.74 -11.82
CA PRO A 71 -4.08 -55.73 -12.18
C PRO A 71 -3.10 -56.00 -11.02
N ASP A 72 -2.80 -57.28 -10.85
CA ASP A 72 -1.88 -57.84 -9.86
C ASP A 72 -0.39 -57.71 -10.23
N SER A 73 0.41 -57.86 -9.17
CA SER A 73 1.85 -57.76 -9.03
C SER A 73 2.66 -58.95 -9.63
N MET A 74 3.90 -58.67 -10.05
CA MET A 74 5.02 -59.63 -10.00
C MET A 74 6.37 -58.83 -9.95
N ASN A 75 7.03 -58.69 -8.78
CA ASN A 75 8.16 -59.48 -8.24
C ASN A 75 9.48 -59.36 -9.07
N GLY A 76 10.67 -59.00 -8.55
CA GLY A 76 11.14 -58.70 -7.19
C GLY A 76 12.65 -58.35 -7.07
N LYS A 77 12.99 -57.66 -5.94
CA LYS A 77 14.14 -57.82 -5.01
C LYS A 77 15.62 -57.52 -5.44
N PRO A 78 16.57 -57.36 -4.49
CA PRO A 78 16.58 -56.51 -3.27
C PRO A 78 17.95 -55.79 -3.06
N TYR A 79 18.08 -54.88 -2.08
CA TYR A 79 19.23 -54.79 -1.14
C TYR A 79 18.87 -53.89 0.05
N ASP A 80 19.11 -54.40 1.26
CA ASP A 80 19.05 -53.71 2.54
C ASP A 80 20.21 -52.70 2.70
N THR A 81 20.02 -51.62 3.46
CA THR A 81 20.72 -51.35 4.74
C THR A 81 20.36 -49.96 5.30
N ALA A 82 19.81 -49.97 6.52
CA ALA A 82 19.83 -48.99 7.60
C ALA A 82 20.08 -47.48 7.32
N ARG A 83 19.12 -46.63 7.73
CA ARG A 83 19.32 -45.63 8.80
C ARG A 83 17.99 -44.96 9.19
N GLN A 84 17.62 -45.09 10.47
CA GLN A 84 16.58 -44.31 11.14
C GLN A 84 17.02 -42.83 11.22
N ALA A 85 16.16 -41.91 10.81
CA ALA A 85 16.27 -40.50 11.15
C ALA A 85 14.90 -40.00 11.62
N SER A 86 14.75 -39.99 12.94
CA SER A 86 13.66 -39.41 13.69
C SER A 86 13.71 -37.88 13.61
N TYR A 87 12.60 -37.26 13.24
CA TYR A 87 12.40 -35.82 13.35
C TYR A 87 12.26 -35.44 14.82
N SER A 88 13.32 -34.89 15.41
CA SER A 88 13.24 -34.26 16.73
C SER A 88 12.63 -32.87 16.62
N ARG A 89 11.37 -32.74 17.08
CA ARG A 89 10.78 -31.49 17.56
C ARG A 89 11.67 -30.89 18.65
N ARG A 90 12.06 -29.62 18.53
CA ARG A 90 12.65 -28.86 19.64
C ARG A 90 11.70 -27.77 20.09
N SER A 91 10.81 -28.15 21.01
CA SER A 91 10.15 -27.23 21.91
C SER A 91 11.19 -26.68 22.90
N ARG A 92 11.22 -25.37 23.13
CA ARG A 92 11.92 -24.78 24.28
C ARG A 92 10.90 -24.15 25.21
N SER A 93 10.75 -24.81 26.35
CA SER A 93 9.97 -24.39 27.51
C SER A 93 10.62 -23.22 28.24
N TYR A 94 9.76 -22.44 28.89
CA TYR A 94 10.03 -21.51 29.98
C TYR A 94 10.46 -22.23 31.28
N ASP A 95 10.85 -21.41 32.27
CA ASP A 95 11.23 -21.67 33.67
C ASP A 95 12.72 -21.96 33.98
N ASP A 96 13.35 -21.46 35.05
CA ASP A 96 13.06 -20.37 36.01
C ASP A 96 14.36 -20.15 36.87
N ARG A 97 14.51 -18.96 37.45
CA ARG A 97 15.34 -18.53 38.62
C ARG A 97 16.88 -18.65 38.63
N ARG A 98 17.55 -17.51 38.86
CA ARG A 98 17.89 -17.02 40.23
C ARG A 98 18.56 -15.64 40.19
N ALA A 99 18.18 -14.84 41.18
CA ALA A 99 18.52 -13.44 41.40
C ALA A 99 19.98 -13.20 41.81
N ASN A 100 20.52 -12.04 41.42
CA ASN A 100 21.70 -11.40 42.01
C ASN A 100 21.34 -9.95 42.41
N PRO A 101 21.96 -9.38 43.47
CA PRO A 101 21.41 -8.29 44.28
C PRO A 101 21.57 -6.88 43.68
N PRO A 102 20.81 -5.86 44.17
CA PRO A 102 20.89 -4.49 43.68
C PRO A 102 22.13 -3.78 44.25
N GLY A 103 23.20 -3.72 43.45
CA GLY A 103 24.35 -2.85 43.71
C GLY A 103 24.06 -1.41 43.26
N ARG A 104 24.06 -0.50 44.23
CA ARG A 104 24.04 0.98 44.12
C ARG A 104 24.11 1.55 42.70
N TYR A 105 23.07 2.27 42.30
CA TYR A 105 23.17 3.31 41.28
C TYR A 105 24.18 4.36 41.75
N GLN A 106 25.42 4.23 41.30
CA GLN A 106 26.37 5.33 41.35
C GLN A 106 26.00 6.28 40.21
N TRP A 107 25.39 7.40 40.56
CA TRP A 107 25.07 8.48 39.63
C TRP A 107 26.37 8.96 38.99
N GLN A 108 26.57 8.66 37.71
CA GLN A 108 27.62 9.28 36.90
C GLN A 108 27.02 10.51 36.21
N PRO A 109 27.59 11.72 36.37
CA PRO A 109 27.13 12.88 35.63
C PRO A 109 27.24 12.64 34.13
N PRO A 110 26.44 13.34 33.30
CA PRO A 110 26.52 13.22 31.85
C PRO A 110 27.85 13.80 31.35
N SER A 111 28.89 12.98 31.30
CA SER A 111 30.21 13.36 30.79
C SER A 111 30.46 12.65 29.45
N SER A 112 30.33 13.41 28.35
CA SER A 112 31.28 13.47 27.21
C SER A 112 30.71 13.57 25.79
N ARG A 113 29.40 13.34 25.52
CA ARG A 113 28.87 13.50 24.13
C ARG A 113 28.62 14.96 23.72
N SER A 114 28.37 15.85 24.67
CA SER A 114 28.19 17.29 24.43
C SER A 114 29.51 18.03 24.17
N ALA A 115 30.66 17.50 24.61
CA ALA A 115 31.97 18.11 24.39
C ALA A 115 32.50 17.90 22.94
N SER A 116 32.09 16.83 22.27
CA SER A 116 32.66 16.42 20.97
C SER A 116 32.03 17.11 19.74
N ARG A 117 30.90 17.83 19.89
CA ARG A 117 30.17 18.50 18.78
C ARG A 117 30.56 19.97 18.57
N ARG A 118 31.51 20.51 19.35
CA ARG A 118 31.96 21.91 19.21
C ARG A 118 32.54 22.24 17.83
N HIS A 119 32.92 21.23 17.04
CA HIS A 119 33.44 21.41 15.69
C HIS A 119 32.35 21.58 14.61
N LEU A 120 31.09 21.24 14.90
CA LEU A 120 29.94 21.37 13.98
C LEU A 120 29.34 22.78 13.98
N PHE A 121 29.64 23.55 15.03
CA PHE A 121 29.11 24.88 15.25
C PHE A 121 30.26 25.88 15.41
N MET A 122 30.09 27.09 14.89
CA MET A 122 31.06 28.15 15.15
C MET A 122 31.02 28.56 16.63
N SER A 123 32.18 28.91 17.21
CA SER A 123 32.24 29.55 18.53
C SER A 123 31.48 30.86 18.45
N THR A 124 30.35 30.93 19.16
CA THR A 124 29.45 32.10 19.18
C THR A 124 30.13 33.35 19.74
N THR A 125 31.34 33.22 20.30
CA THR A 125 32.18 34.31 20.78
C THR A 125 32.54 35.29 19.67
N ASP A 126 32.86 34.83 18.45
CA ASP A 126 33.49 35.72 17.47
C ASP A 126 32.44 36.60 16.77
N VAL A 127 31.27 36.05 16.45
CA VAL A 127 30.16 36.81 15.85
C VAL A 127 29.43 37.68 16.88
N ALA A 128 29.32 37.21 18.13
CA ALA A 128 28.75 38.01 19.22
C ALA A 128 29.69 39.16 19.65
N PHE A 129 31.00 38.91 19.67
CA PHE A 129 32.01 39.94 19.91
C PHE A 129 32.02 40.96 18.76
N LEU A 130 31.98 40.51 17.51
CA LEU A 130 31.91 41.39 16.34
C LEU A 130 30.63 42.23 16.35
N GLY A 131 29.47 41.62 16.67
CA GLY A 131 28.21 42.35 16.80
C GLY A 131 28.24 43.36 17.95
N GLY A 132 28.83 43.00 19.09
CA GLY A 132 29.01 43.91 20.22
C GLY A 132 29.94 45.08 19.93
N PHE A 133 31.10 44.81 19.35
CA PHE A 133 32.05 45.82 18.90
C PHE A 133 31.43 46.77 17.87
N GLN A 134 30.73 46.24 16.85
CA GLN A 134 30.04 47.05 15.83
C GLN A 134 29.00 47.99 16.45
N THR A 135 28.19 47.51 17.40
CA THR A 135 27.22 48.38 18.09
C THR A 135 27.89 49.47 18.93
N THR A 136 28.98 49.15 19.64
CA THR A 136 29.66 50.13 20.51
C THR A 136 30.39 51.19 19.69
N VAL A 137 31.14 50.79 18.66
CA VAL A 137 31.82 51.73 17.75
C VAL A 137 30.81 52.59 16.99
N GLY A 138 29.73 51.98 16.48
CA GLY A 138 28.68 52.72 15.79
C GLY A 138 27.98 53.74 16.69
N ALA A 139 27.71 53.39 17.95
CA ALA A 139 27.13 54.30 18.94
C ALA A 139 28.06 55.47 19.28
N ILE A 140 29.36 55.20 19.46
CA ILE A 140 30.36 56.25 19.70
C ILE A 140 30.42 57.21 18.51
N LEU A 141 30.50 56.70 17.28
CA LEU A 141 30.50 57.53 16.07
C LEU A 141 29.22 58.35 15.93
N ALA A 142 28.06 57.75 16.17
CA ALA A 142 26.77 58.43 16.09
C ALA A 142 26.64 59.55 17.14
N VAL A 143 27.15 59.37 18.36
CA VAL A 143 27.11 60.40 19.40
C VAL A 143 28.15 61.50 19.12
N VAL A 144 29.39 61.12 18.85
CA VAL A 144 30.52 62.06 18.65
C VAL A 144 30.32 62.93 17.41
N PHE A 145 29.80 62.38 16.31
CA PHE A 145 29.61 63.14 15.07
C PHE A 145 28.15 63.58 14.84
N GLY A 146 27.16 62.91 15.43
CA GLY A 146 25.75 63.26 15.27
C GLY A 146 25.31 64.48 16.08
N ILE A 147 25.83 64.66 17.30
CA ILE A 147 25.58 65.86 18.11
C ILE A 147 26.11 67.13 17.41
N PRO A 148 27.38 67.20 16.95
CA PRO A 148 27.86 68.37 16.22
C PRO A 148 27.19 68.52 14.85
N PHE A 149 26.83 67.42 14.17
CA PHE A 149 26.03 67.48 12.94
C PHE A 149 24.70 68.21 13.17
N LEU A 150 23.97 67.85 14.23
CA LEU A 150 22.72 68.53 14.59
C LEU A 150 22.93 69.99 14.98
N ALA A 151 24.00 70.31 15.72
CA ALA A 151 24.33 71.68 16.08
C ALA A 151 24.64 72.54 14.82
N ILE A 152 25.39 72.00 13.86
CA ILE A 152 25.69 72.66 12.58
C ILE A 152 24.42 72.81 11.74
N LEU A 153 23.53 71.82 11.76
CA LEU A 153 22.26 71.90 11.05
C LEU A 153 21.35 73.00 11.64
N VAL A 154 21.21 73.07 12.96
CA VAL A 154 20.39 74.10 13.64
C VAL A 154 20.97 75.50 13.47
N ALA A 155 22.26 75.67 13.65
CA ALA A 155 22.88 76.99 13.48
C ALA A 155 22.95 77.41 12.00
N GLY A 156 22.96 76.47 11.05
CA GLY A 156 22.80 76.74 9.62
C GLY A 156 21.38 77.24 9.28
N LEU A 157 20.35 76.62 9.87
CA LEU A 157 18.94 77.04 9.69
C LEU A 157 18.63 78.41 10.33
N THR A 158 19.26 78.72 11.45
CA THR A 158 19.07 80.01 12.17
C THR A 158 20.00 81.12 11.68
N GLY A 159 20.89 80.85 10.72
CA GLY A 159 21.83 81.83 10.18
C GLY A 159 22.89 82.30 11.17
N SER A 160 23.13 81.56 12.26
CA SER A 160 24.01 81.96 13.37
C SER A 160 25.50 81.67 13.13
N PHE A 161 25.92 81.38 11.89
CA PHE A 161 27.30 80.97 11.56
C PHE A 161 28.11 82.07 10.86
N ASN A 162 29.24 82.44 11.47
CA ASN A 162 30.20 83.42 10.94
C ASN A 162 31.31 82.81 10.06
N SER A 163 31.09 81.63 9.47
CA SER A 163 32.11 80.89 8.70
C SER A 163 31.89 81.01 7.19
N SER A 164 32.97 80.84 6.41
CA SER A 164 32.89 80.80 4.95
C SER A 164 32.02 79.63 4.48
N VAL A 165 31.30 79.82 3.37
CA VAL A 165 30.38 78.82 2.80
C VAL A 165 31.07 77.46 2.58
N GLY A 166 32.34 77.48 2.14
CA GLY A 166 33.14 76.26 1.97
C GLY A 166 33.46 75.53 3.29
N GLY A 167 33.72 76.26 4.38
CA GLY A 167 33.97 75.67 5.69
C GLY A 167 32.73 74.99 6.29
N LEU A 168 31.54 75.54 6.03
CA LEU A 168 30.27 74.94 6.44
C LEU A 168 29.99 73.63 5.69
N ILE A 169 30.19 73.61 4.37
CA ILE A 169 30.01 72.40 3.57
C ILE A 169 30.99 71.29 4.00
N PHE A 170 32.26 71.65 4.23
CA PHE A 170 33.27 70.68 4.70
C PHE A 170 32.92 70.11 6.07
N SER A 171 32.54 70.96 7.03
CA SER A 171 32.16 70.53 8.39
C SER A 171 30.89 69.68 8.38
N PHE A 172 29.93 70.02 7.52
CA PHE A 172 28.71 69.24 7.32
C PHE A 172 29.01 67.84 6.77
N LEU A 173 29.80 67.73 5.70
CA LEU A 173 30.20 66.44 5.13
C LEU A 173 31.04 65.60 6.09
N PHE A 174 31.96 66.24 6.81
CA PHE A 174 32.82 65.58 7.80
C PHE A 174 32.02 64.99 8.97
N CYS A 175 30.90 65.59 9.36
CA CYS A 175 30.02 65.04 10.40
C CYS A 175 28.95 64.08 9.85
N LEU A 176 28.45 64.31 8.64
CA LEU A 176 27.40 63.51 8.01
C LEU A 176 27.87 62.07 7.73
N LEU A 177 29.01 61.90 7.05
CA LEU A 177 29.47 60.57 6.61
C LEU A 177 29.74 59.62 7.79
N PRO A 178 30.45 60.02 8.87
CA PRO A 178 30.62 59.18 10.04
C PRO A 178 29.30 58.87 10.75
N THR A 179 28.37 59.83 10.80
CA THR A 179 27.06 59.62 11.43
C THR A 179 26.23 58.57 10.69
N ILE A 180 26.19 58.62 9.36
CA ILE A 180 25.53 57.60 8.52
C ILE A 180 26.20 56.24 8.70
N SER A 181 27.54 56.20 8.68
CA SER A 181 28.30 54.96 8.89
C SER A 181 28.09 54.37 10.30
N GLY A 182 27.97 55.22 11.32
CA GLY A 182 27.67 54.84 12.70
C GLY A 182 26.27 54.22 12.81
N GLY A 183 25.27 54.83 12.18
CA GLY A 183 23.92 54.27 12.08
C GLY A 183 23.88 52.90 11.41
N TYR A 184 24.60 52.74 10.28
CA TYR A 184 24.73 51.45 9.60
C TYR A 184 25.41 50.38 10.47
N LEU A 185 26.46 50.74 11.20
CA LEU A 185 27.15 49.82 12.13
C LEU A 185 26.27 49.39 13.31
N ILE A 186 25.46 50.31 13.86
CA ILE A 186 24.48 49.98 14.91
C ILE A 186 23.43 49.01 14.38
N TYR A 187 22.87 49.28 13.19
CA TYR A 187 21.90 48.41 12.54
C TYR A 187 22.47 47.01 12.32
N ARG A 188 23.65 46.91 11.68
CA ARG A 188 24.33 45.64 11.41
C ARG A 188 24.70 44.89 12.70
N GLY A 189 25.14 45.61 13.73
CA GLY A 189 25.48 45.04 15.03
C GLY A 189 24.25 44.46 15.76
N LYS A 190 23.10 45.14 15.70
CA LYS A 190 21.83 44.64 16.25
C LYS A 190 21.38 43.38 15.53
N THR A 191 21.47 43.35 14.20
CA THR A 191 21.14 42.16 13.39
C THR A 191 22.05 40.97 13.72
N ASN A 192 23.37 41.18 13.81
CA ASN A 192 24.31 40.11 14.18
C ASN A 192 24.07 39.58 15.61
N ARG A 193 23.72 40.45 16.56
CA ARG A 193 23.38 40.04 17.94
C ARG A 193 22.09 39.22 17.97
N ARG A 194 21.06 39.63 17.24
CA ARG A 194 19.81 38.87 17.08
C ARG A 194 20.09 37.49 16.49
N LEU A 195 20.84 37.43 15.39
CA LEU A 195 21.22 36.18 14.72
C LEU A 195 21.98 35.23 15.66
N CYS A 196 22.92 35.75 16.46
CA CYS A 196 23.64 34.95 17.46
C CYS A 196 22.71 34.40 18.55
N ARG A 197 21.70 35.18 18.98
CA ARG A 197 20.71 34.71 19.95
C ARG A 197 19.88 33.58 19.36
N HIS A 198 19.35 33.76 18.15
CA HIS A 198 18.54 32.74 17.49
C HIS A 198 19.35 31.49 17.20
N PHE A 199 20.59 31.60 16.75
CA PHE A 199 21.49 30.46 16.60
C PHE A 199 21.67 29.66 17.90
N ARG A 200 21.90 30.34 19.04
CA ARG A 200 22.02 29.66 20.35
C ARG A 200 20.71 28.97 20.76
N LEU A 201 19.57 29.57 20.44
CA LEU A 201 18.26 28.96 20.67
C LEU A 201 18.05 27.73 19.76
N SER A 202 18.38 27.83 18.48
CA SER A 202 18.34 26.71 17.53
C SER A 202 19.18 25.55 18.06
N GLN A 203 20.41 25.80 18.52
CA GLN A 203 21.27 24.77 19.13
C GLN A 203 20.61 24.08 20.34
N ASN A 204 19.92 24.83 21.20
CA ASN A 204 19.22 24.27 22.35
C ASN A 204 18.02 23.40 21.92
N PHE A 205 17.29 23.81 20.88
CA PHE A 205 16.10 23.11 20.40
C PHE A 205 16.40 21.85 19.62
N ILE A 206 17.47 21.88 18.84
CA ILE A 206 18.02 20.73 18.11
C ILE A 206 18.41 19.62 19.10
N GLY A 207 19.04 19.97 20.22
CA GLY A 207 19.38 19.03 21.27
C GLY A 207 20.20 17.83 20.75
N PRO A 208 19.77 16.58 20.96
CA PRO A 208 20.47 15.40 20.47
C PRO A 208 20.16 15.05 19.00
N ARG A 209 19.14 15.66 18.39
CA ARG A 209 18.75 15.42 17.00
C ARG A 209 19.74 16.11 16.07
N ASP A 210 19.98 15.53 14.90
CA ASP A 210 20.91 16.08 13.91
C ASP A 210 20.18 16.77 12.73
N TYR A 211 18.85 16.99 12.88
CA TYR A 211 17.99 17.73 11.95
C TYR A 211 16.85 18.47 12.70
N ILE A 212 16.27 19.50 12.09
CA ILE A 212 15.09 20.23 12.57
C ILE A 212 14.28 20.76 11.38
N THR A 213 12.94 20.72 11.46
CA THR A 213 12.10 21.32 10.41
C THR A 213 12.03 22.83 10.59
N ILE A 214 11.89 23.55 9.49
CA ILE A 214 11.79 25.02 9.48
C ILE A 214 10.49 25.47 10.16
N GLU A 215 9.43 24.69 10.04
CA GLU A 215 8.17 24.90 10.76
C GLU A 215 8.39 24.85 12.28
N GLU A 216 8.97 23.76 12.79
CA GLU A 216 9.28 23.61 14.22
C GLU A 216 10.24 24.70 14.71
N LEU A 217 11.19 25.11 13.88
CA LEU A 217 12.11 26.19 14.21
C LEU A 217 11.41 27.55 14.28
N SER A 218 10.52 27.85 13.33
CA SER A 218 9.78 29.11 13.25
C SER A 218 8.82 29.29 14.43
N GLU A 219 8.11 28.22 14.82
CA GLU A 219 7.22 28.20 15.97
C GLU A 219 7.97 28.49 17.27
N ARG A 220 9.13 27.84 17.46
CA ARG A 220 9.93 28.02 18.68
C ARG A 220 10.64 29.37 18.75
N LEU A 221 10.95 29.96 17.60
CA LEU A 221 11.54 31.31 17.52
C LEU A 221 10.49 32.43 17.51
N ASN A 222 9.20 32.10 17.37
CA ASN A 222 8.11 33.06 17.15
C ASN A 222 8.37 33.98 15.95
N LEU A 223 8.81 33.39 14.83
CA LEU A 223 9.08 34.08 13.57
C LEU A 223 8.18 33.54 12.47
N SER A 224 8.00 34.32 11.40
CA SER A 224 7.37 33.80 10.19
C SER A 224 8.27 32.74 9.54
N ARG A 225 7.69 31.85 8.72
CA ARG A 225 8.45 30.84 7.98
C ARG A 225 9.52 31.49 7.08
N GLU A 226 9.16 32.56 6.39
CA GLU A 226 10.05 33.32 5.50
C GLU A 226 11.22 33.94 6.27
N ASP A 227 10.95 34.65 7.37
CA ASP A 227 12.00 35.23 8.21
C ASP A 227 12.93 34.16 8.81
N THR A 228 12.37 32.99 9.14
CA THR A 228 13.14 31.86 9.67
C THR A 228 14.07 31.28 8.60
N LEU A 229 13.60 31.14 7.37
CA LEU A 229 14.42 30.72 6.24
C LEU A 229 15.55 31.72 5.97
N ASP A 230 15.25 33.01 5.88
CA ASP A 230 16.25 34.06 5.67
C ASP A 230 17.33 34.06 6.76
N GLU A 231 16.93 33.90 8.03
CA GLU A 231 17.88 33.77 9.12
C GLU A 231 18.71 32.47 9.01
N VAL A 232 18.11 31.33 8.65
CA VAL A 232 18.84 30.07 8.45
C VAL A 232 19.82 30.15 7.28
N HIS A 233 19.43 30.72 6.14
CA HIS A 233 20.36 31.01 5.03
C HIS A 233 21.52 31.89 5.50
N THR A 234 21.22 32.97 6.23
CA THR A 234 22.26 33.86 6.79
C THR A 234 23.18 33.11 7.77
N MET A 235 22.66 32.17 8.57
CA MET A 235 23.46 31.33 9.46
C MET A 235 24.34 30.35 8.70
N LEU A 236 23.86 29.78 7.59
CA LEU A 236 24.62 28.88 6.71
C LEU A 236 25.72 29.63 5.96
N GLU A 237 25.42 30.80 5.38
CA GLU A 237 26.39 31.67 4.70
C GLU A 237 27.53 32.10 5.62
N LYS A 238 27.19 32.46 6.86
CA LYS A 238 28.18 32.81 7.91
C LYS A 238 28.89 31.59 8.50
N ARG A 239 28.63 30.39 7.96
CA ARG A 239 29.17 29.09 8.43
C ARG A 239 28.97 28.87 9.92
N MET A 240 27.86 29.37 10.47
CA MET A 240 27.50 29.18 11.87
C MET A 240 27.17 27.70 12.13
N PHE A 241 26.47 27.06 11.19
CA PHE A 241 26.39 25.61 11.05
C PHE A 241 27.44 25.15 10.04
N ARG A 242 28.54 24.55 10.50
CA ARG A 242 29.69 24.25 9.63
C ARG A 242 29.44 23.13 8.62
N GLN A 243 28.54 22.22 8.95
CA GLN A 243 28.11 21.09 8.12
C GLN A 243 26.58 21.14 7.88
N GLY A 244 26.00 22.33 8.01
CA GLY A 244 24.57 22.52 7.85
C GLY A 244 24.18 22.47 6.38
N HIS A 245 23.10 21.77 6.06
CA HIS A 245 22.48 21.68 4.74
C HIS A 245 20.98 21.87 4.86
N LEU A 246 20.38 22.50 3.86
CA LEU A 246 18.93 22.50 3.67
C LEU A 246 18.55 21.41 2.67
N ASP A 247 17.36 20.86 2.84
CA ASP A 247 16.72 20.02 1.85
C ASP A 247 16.34 20.83 0.59
N ARG A 248 16.00 20.12 -0.50
CA ARG A 248 15.64 20.75 -1.78
C ARG A 248 14.40 21.64 -1.71
N GLN A 249 13.52 21.39 -0.75
CA GLN A 249 12.25 22.11 -0.59
C GLN A 249 12.32 23.20 0.50
N GLU A 250 13.49 23.39 1.13
CA GLU A 250 13.70 24.36 2.22
C GLU A 250 12.66 24.19 3.36
N THR A 251 12.44 22.93 3.74
CA THR A 251 11.54 22.53 4.83
C THR A 251 12.29 21.98 6.04
N CYS A 252 13.54 21.54 5.88
CA CYS A 252 14.30 20.85 6.91
C CYS A 252 15.79 21.25 6.88
N LEU A 253 16.27 21.74 8.02
CA LEU A 253 17.67 22.02 8.27
C LEU A 253 18.36 20.79 8.87
N MET A 254 19.35 20.25 8.15
CA MET A 254 20.21 19.14 8.59
C MET A 254 21.55 19.70 9.03
N ILE A 255 22.06 19.30 10.18
CA ILE A 255 23.20 20.02 10.83
C ILE A 255 24.54 19.36 10.52
N THR A 256 24.50 18.09 10.11
CA THR A 256 25.67 17.27 9.83
C THR A 256 25.62 16.75 8.42
N ASP A 257 26.81 16.59 7.82
CA ASP A 257 26.97 16.01 6.48
C ASP A 257 26.41 14.58 6.42
N LYS A 258 26.53 13.83 7.52
CA LYS A 258 26.01 12.46 7.63
C LYS A 258 24.49 12.40 7.49
N MET A 259 23.75 13.30 8.15
CA MET A 259 22.30 13.35 8.01
C MET A 259 21.87 13.75 6.59
N TYR A 260 22.60 14.68 5.98
CA TYR A 260 22.34 15.07 4.61
C TYR A 260 22.57 13.93 3.63
N GLN A 261 23.64 13.13 3.81
CA GLN A 261 23.87 11.92 3.02
C GLN A 261 22.75 10.89 3.19
N GLN A 262 22.29 10.66 4.42
CA GLN A 262 21.17 9.76 4.69
C GLN A 262 19.87 10.23 4.01
N TYR A 263 19.61 11.53 4.00
CA TYR A 263 18.47 12.11 3.27
C TYR A 263 18.59 11.84 1.76
N LEU A 264 19.77 12.06 1.16
CA LEU A 264 19.99 11.80 -0.26
C LEU A 264 19.85 10.32 -0.61
N GLU A 265 20.28 9.42 0.26
CA GLU A 265 20.09 7.98 0.09
C GLU A 265 18.59 7.61 0.13
N LEU A 266 17.84 8.17 1.08
CA LEU A 266 16.40 7.94 1.18
C LEU A 266 15.66 8.45 -0.07
N GLU A 267 16.00 9.64 -0.57
CA GLU A 267 15.43 10.21 -1.79
C GLU A 267 15.73 9.32 -3.01
N ARG A 268 16.97 8.81 -3.13
CA ARG A 268 17.34 7.85 -4.19
C ARG A 268 16.55 6.55 -4.10
N GLN A 269 16.41 5.99 -2.90
CA GLN A 269 15.64 4.75 -2.70
C GLN A 269 14.17 4.95 -3.07
N GLN A 270 13.58 6.09 -2.71
CA GLN A 270 12.21 6.41 -3.09
C GLN A 270 12.08 6.58 -4.61
N ALA A 271 13.01 7.28 -5.25
CA ALA A 271 13.04 7.42 -6.71
C ALA A 271 13.24 6.09 -7.43
N GLU A 272 14.07 5.19 -6.88
CA GLU A 272 14.27 3.84 -7.40
C GLU A 272 13.01 2.98 -7.24
N LYS A 273 12.32 3.05 -6.10
CA LYS A 273 11.03 2.37 -5.90
C LYS A 273 9.98 2.88 -6.87
N LEU A 274 9.81 4.19 -7.01
CA LEU A 274 8.88 4.78 -7.98
C LEU A 274 9.23 4.38 -9.42
N ARG A 275 10.53 4.29 -9.76
CA ARG A 275 10.97 3.81 -11.07
C ARG A 275 10.71 2.31 -11.26
N GLN A 276 10.83 1.50 -10.21
CA GLN A 276 10.51 0.08 -10.27
C GLN A 276 9.00 -0.13 -10.39
N GLU A 277 8.21 0.61 -9.63
CA GLU A 277 6.75 0.62 -9.72
C GLU A 277 6.29 1.10 -11.11
N ALA A 278 6.85 2.20 -11.64
CA ALA A 278 6.54 2.66 -12.98
C ALA A 278 6.99 1.69 -14.08
N LYS A 279 8.12 0.99 -13.90
CA LYS A 279 8.55 -0.07 -14.83
C LYS A 279 7.66 -1.30 -14.74
N GLN A 280 7.23 -1.69 -13.54
CA GLN A 280 6.26 -2.75 -13.35
C GLN A 280 4.92 -2.36 -13.98
N GLU A 281 4.45 -1.14 -13.77
CA GLU A 281 3.23 -0.61 -14.36
C GLU A 281 3.33 -0.54 -15.89
N GLN A 282 4.48 -0.15 -16.45
CA GLN A 282 4.75 -0.19 -17.89
C GLN A 282 4.79 -1.62 -18.44
N GLU A 283 5.47 -2.57 -17.78
CA GLU A 283 5.48 -3.98 -18.16
C GLU A 283 4.09 -4.63 -18.04
N LEU A 284 3.29 -4.21 -17.05
CA LEU A 284 1.91 -4.63 -16.83
C LEU A 284 0.99 -4.06 -17.92
N THR A 285 1.19 -2.80 -18.29
CA THR A 285 0.47 -2.12 -19.37
C THR A 285 0.83 -2.69 -20.74
N GLU A 286 2.10 -2.98 -21.01
CA GLU A 286 2.57 -3.62 -22.26
C GLU A 286 2.08 -5.07 -22.39
N LYS A 287 1.87 -5.78 -21.28
CA LYS A 287 1.25 -7.12 -21.26
C LYS A 287 -0.29 -7.09 -21.23
N GLY A 288 -0.90 -5.92 -21.09
CA GLY A 288 -2.36 -5.74 -21.03
C GLY A 288 -3.02 -6.23 -19.72
N LEU A 289 -2.26 -6.41 -18.64
CA LEU A 289 -2.80 -6.74 -17.31
C LEU A 289 -2.82 -5.46 -16.46
N SER A 290 -4.01 -4.89 -16.20
CA SER A 290 -4.13 -3.80 -15.23
C SER A 290 -3.81 -4.30 -13.81
N SER A 291 -3.41 -3.41 -12.90
CA SER A 291 -3.25 -3.75 -11.46
C SER A 291 -4.51 -4.42 -10.89
N GLU A 292 -5.69 -3.99 -11.35
CA GLU A 292 -6.99 -4.56 -11.00
C GLU A 292 -7.09 -6.05 -11.40
N TYR A 293 -6.58 -6.43 -12.57
CA TYR A 293 -6.57 -7.83 -13.02
C TYR A 293 -5.72 -8.73 -12.12
N LEU A 294 -4.57 -8.24 -11.63
CA LEU A 294 -3.74 -9.01 -10.71
C LEU A 294 -4.41 -9.21 -9.35
N GLU A 295 -5.13 -8.21 -8.86
CA GLU A 295 -5.93 -8.35 -7.63
C GLU A 295 -7.05 -9.38 -7.82
N MET A 296 -7.78 -9.31 -8.93
CA MET A 296 -8.82 -10.30 -9.28
C MET A 296 -8.27 -11.72 -9.38
N VAL A 297 -7.07 -11.90 -9.95
CA VAL A 297 -6.41 -13.22 -10.00
C VAL A 297 -6.08 -13.74 -8.60
N LYS A 298 -5.54 -12.90 -7.71
CA LYS A 298 -5.24 -13.29 -6.32
C LYS A 298 -6.50 -13.64 -5.53
N GLU A 299 -7.56 -12.88 -5.73
CA GLU A 299 -8.85 -13.16 -5.10
C GLU A 299 -9.43 -14.49 -5.62
N CYS A 300 -9.30 -14.77 -6.91
CA CYS A 300 -9.71 -16.05 -7.50
C CYS A 300 -8.95 -17.24 -6.88
N GLU A 301 -7.64 -17.10 -6.69
CA GLU A 301 -6.80 -18.09 -6.00
C GLU A 301 -7.24 -18.30 -4.54
N THR A 302 -7.70 -17.23 -3.88
CA THR A 302 -8.25 -17.32 -2.52
C THR A 302 -9.55 -18.12 -2.51
N TYR A 303 -10.48 -17.87 -3.45
CA TYR A 303 -11.69 -18.69 -3.58
C TYR A 303 -11.37 -20.16 -3.88
N LEU A 304 -10.39 -20.46 -4.73
CA LEU A 304 -9.96 -21.83 -4.99
C LEU A 304 -9.48 -22.53 -3.72
N SER A 305 -8.63 -21.86 -2.93
CA SER A 305 -8.18 -22.40 -1.63
C SER A 305 -9.36 -22.66 -0.69
N ASN A 306 -10.34 -21.76 -0.66
CA ASN A 306 -11.53 -21.89 0.18
C ASN A 306 -12.44 -23.05 -0.28
N ILE A 307 -12.63 -23.22 -1.58
CA ILE A 307 -13.39 -24.34 -2.17
C ILE A 307 -12.69 -25.66 -1.86
N HIS A 308 -11.37 -25.73 -2.00
CA HIS A 308 -10.58 -26.91 -1.66
C HIS A 308 -10.77 -27.31 -0.19
N GLN A 309 -10.64 -26.36 0.73
CA GLN A 309 -10.89 -26.60 2.16
C GLN A 309 -12.34 -27.02 2.43
N CYS A 310 -13.31 -26.46 1.71
CA CYS A 310 -14.72 -26.85 1.84
C CYS A 310 -14.95 -28.30 1.36
N ALA A 311 -14.29 -28.72 0.27
CA ALA A 311 -14.35 -30.09 -0.21
C ALA A 311 -13.75 -31.08 0.80
N ASP A 312 -12.65 -30.72 1.45
CA ASP A 312 -12.02 -31.51 2.50
C ASP A 312 -12.87 -31.59 3.78
N ASP A 313 -13.43 -30.46 4.23
CA ASP A 313 -14.34 -30.37 5.39
C ASP A 313 -15.57 -31.27 5.21
N LEU A 314 -16.04 -31.43 3.97
CA LEU A 314 -17.24 -32.19 3.60
C LEU A 314 -16.93 -33.59 3.06
N ALA A 315 -15.70 -34.08 3.27
CA ALA A 315 -15.29 -35.40 2.81
C ALA A 315 -16.26 -36.49 3.29
N GLY A 316 -16.77 -37.28 2.35
CA GLY A 316 -17.74 -38.35 2.62
C GLY A 316 -19.22 -37.97 2.47
N THR A 317 -19.53 -36.70 2.18
CA THR A 317 -20.89 -36.24 1.84
C THR A 317 -21.18 -36.42 0.35
N ALA A 318 -22.47 -36.37 -0.04
CA ALA A 318 -22.89 -36.40 -1.44
C ALA A 318 -22.51 -35.12 -2.22
N ALA A 319 -22.24 -34.01 -1.52
CA ALA A 319 -21.79 -32.75 -2.12
C ALA A 319 -20.29 -32.76 -2.48
N ALA A 320 -19.44 -33.47 -1.74
CA ALA A 320 -17.98 -33.49 -1.96
C ALA A 320 -17.55 -33.68 -3.43
N PRO A 321 -18.03 -34.70 -4.19
CA PRO A 321 -17.63 -34.86 -5.59
C PRO A 321 -18.08 -33.70 -6.49
N LYS A 322 -19.19 -33.03 -6.16
CA LYS A 322 -19.70 -31.87 -6.90
C LYS A 322 -18.86 -30.62 -6.64
N ILE A 323 -18.38 -30.46 -5.40
CA ILE A 323 -17.48 -29.37 -5.01
C ILE A 323 -16.10 -29.57 -5.63
N GLN A 324 -15.60 -30.80 -5.70
CA GLN A 324 -14.35 -31.11 -6.41
C GLN A 324 -14.45 -30.84 -7.92
N ARG A 325 -15.60 -31.16 -8.53
CA ARG A 325 -15.86 -30.78 -9.94
C ARG A 325 -15.86 -29.25 -10.10
N LEU A 326 -16.50 -28.54 -9.19
CA LEU A 326 -16.49 -27.07 -9.17
C LEU A 326 -15.07 -26.51 -9.07
N GLU A 327 -14.26 -27.02 -8.14
CA GLU A 327 -12.85 -26.64 -7.96
C GLU A 327 -12.06 -26.79 -9.26
N LEU A 328 -12.22 -27.95 -9.94
CA LEU A 328 -11.57 -28.21 -11.22
C LEU A 328 -12.01 -27.22 -12.30
N ILE A 329 -13.31 -26.91 -12.40
CA ILE A 329 -13.81 -25.97 -13.41
C ILE A 329 -13.27 -24.57 -13.13
N VAL A 330 -13.35 -24.09 -11.88
CA VAL A 330 -12.84 -22.77 -11.47
C VAL A 330 -11.33 -22.67 -11.71
N SER A 331 -10.57 -23.73 -11.44
CA SER A 331 -9.11 -23.74 -11.68
C SER A 331 -8.80 -23.62 -13.17
N ARG A 332 -9.57 -24.30 -14.03
CA ARG A 332 -9.45 -24.21 -15.48
C ARG A 332 -9.84 -22.84 -16.02
N ILE A 333 -10.90 -22.22 -15.50
CA ILE A 333 -11.29 -20.84 -15.83
C ILE A 333 -10.13 -19.90 -15.52
N LEU A 334 -9.55 -19.98 -14.32
CA LEU A 334 -8.42 -19.15 -13.93
C LEU A 334 -7.19 -19.36 -14.84
N GLU A 335 -6.86 -20.61 -15.17
CA GLU A 335 -5.78 -20.92 -16.12
C GLU A 335 -6.02 -20.34 -17.52
N ALA A 336 -7.26 -20.41 -18.02
CA ALA A 336 -7.63 -19.89 -19.33
C ALA A 336 -7.49 -18.36 -19.37
N VAL A 337 -8.00 -17.67 -18.35
CA VAL A 337 -7.91 -16.21 -18.27
C VAL A 337 -6.46 -15.75 -18.09
N LYS A 338 -5.65 -16.45 -17.28
CA LYS A 338 -4.20 -16.14 -17.14
C LYS A 338 -3.45 -16.20 -18.46
N LYS A 339 -3.86 -17.07 -19.38
CA LYS A 339 -3.30 -17.18 -20.73
C LYS A 339 -3.82 -16.10 -21.69
N GLN A 340 -4.98 -15.51 -21.40
CA GLN A 340 -5.64 -14.51 -22.26
C GLN A 340 -6.09 -13.28 -21.46
N PRO A 341 -5.16 -12.35 -21.19
CA PRO A 341 -5.45 -11.12 -20.45
C PRO A 341 -6.49 -10.22 -21.15
N LYS A 342 -6.66 -10.38 -22.46
CA LYS A 342 -7.68 -9.67 -23.25
C LYS A 342 -9.12 -9.96 -22.80
N LYS A 343 -9.35 -11.05 -22.05
CA LYS A 343 -10.65 -11.41 -21.43
C LYS A 343 -10.77 -10.99 -19.97
N ALA A 344 -10.00 -9.98 -19.54
CA ALA A 344 -10.05 -9.46 -18.18
C ALA A 344 -11.47 -9.09 -17.71
N GLU A 345 -12.33 -8.60 -18.62
CA GLU A 345 -13.72 -8.25 -18.30
C GLU A 345 -14.56 -9.49 -17.94
N ASP A 346 -14.33 -10.64 -18.58
CA ASP A 346 -15.04 -11.89 -18.28
C ASP A 346 -14.61 -12.42 -16.91
N LEU A 347 -13.32 -12.31 -16.56
CA LEU A 347 -12.84 -12.63 -15.21
C LEU A 347 -13.42 -11.68 -14.17
N GLN A 348 -13.51 -10.38 -14.47
CA GLN A 348 -14.10 -9.40 -13.57
C GLN A 348 -15.56 -9.73 -13.27
N LYS A 349 -16.35 -10.11 -14.29
CA LYS A 349 -17.74 -10.57 -14.08
C LYS A 349 -17.79 -11.85 -13.25
N PHE A 350 -16.90 -12.79 -13.54
CA PHE A 350 -16.80 -14.03 -12.79
C PHE A 350 -16.48 -13.81 -11.30
N MET A 351 -15.52 -12.93 -11.01
CA MET A 351 -15.10 -12.61 -9.66
C MET A 351 -16.11 -11.76 -8.89
N ASN A 352 -16.76 -10.79 -9.54
CA ASN A 352 -17.66 -9.87 -8.85
C ASN A 352 -19.08 -10.44 -8.64
N TYR A 353 -19.52 -11.37 -9.49
CA TYR A 353 -20.91 -11.82 -9.51
C TYR A 353 -21.08 -13.33 -9.29
N TYR A 354 -20.28 -14.16 -9.96
CA TYR A 354 -20.46 -15.62 -9.92
C TYR A 354 -19.79 -16.26 -8.70
N MET A 355 -18.55 -15.89 -8.39
CA MET A 355 -17.76 -16.50 -7.31
C MET A 355 -18.29 -16.23 -5.90
N PRO A 356 -18.63 -14.98 -5.50
CA PRO A 356 -19.08 -14.70 -4.14
C PRO A 356 -20.39 -15.44 -3.82
N THR A 357 -21.30 -15.49 -4.80
CA THR A 357 -22.58 -16.18 -4.66
C THR A 357 -22.41 -17.69 -4.53
N THR A 358 -21.57 -18.28 -5.38
CA THR A 358 -21.28 -19.71 -5.33
C THR A 358 -20.64 -20.08 -3.99
N TRP A 359 -19.73 -19.25 -3.49
CA TRP A 359 -19.13 -19.42 -2.18
C TRP A 359 -20.15 -19.40 -1.04
N LYS A 360 -21.10 -18.44 -1.03
CA LYS A 360 -22.18 -18.39 -0.04
C LYS A 360 -23.01 -19.67 0.00
N LEU A 361 -23.31 -20.26 -1.17
CA LEU A 361 -24.08 -21.50 -1.27
C LEU A 361 -23.31 -22.69 -0.66
N LEU A 362 -22.00 -22.78 -0.94
CA LEU A 362 -21.13 -23.80 -0.37
C LEU A 362 -20.99 -23.66 1.14
N ASP A 363 -20.78 -22.43 1.63
CA ASP A 363 -20.63 -22.17 3.05
C ASP A 363 -21.94 -22.44 3.83
N SER A 364 -23.08 -22.14 3.20
CA SER A 364 -24.41 -22.51 3.71
C SER A 364 -24.59 -24.01 3.86
N TYR A 365 -24.22 -24.80 2.84
CA TYR A 365 -24.24 -26.25 2.91
C TYR A 365 -23.34 -26.77 4.04
N ARG A 366 -22.12 -26.22 4.12
CA ARG A 366 -21.14 -26.58 5.15
C ARG A 366 -21.66 -26.32 6.56
N SER A 367 -22.40 -25.22 6.74
CA SER A 367 -23.03 -24.88 8.02
C SER A 367 -24.10 -25.91 8.40
N PHE A 368 -24.96 -26.32 7.45
CA PHE A 368 -25.95 -27.37 7.69
C PHE A 368 -25.37 -28.76 7.96
N GLU A 369 -24.20 -29.09 7.40
CA GLU A 369 -23.50 -30.34 7.72
C GLU A 369 -23.00 -30.37 9.17
N LYS A 370 -22.55 -29.23 9.69
CA LYS A 370 -22.00 -29.10 11.05
C LYS A 370 -23.07 -29.09 12.14
N GLU A 371 -24.34 -28.91 11.78
CA GLU A 371 -25.45 -28.93 12.73
C GLU A 371 -25.62 -30.32 13.40
N PRO A 372 -25.66 -30.40 14.74
CA PRO A 372 -25.74 -31.67 15.46
C PRO A 372 -27.10 -32.37 15.29
N ILE A 373 -28.17 -31.61 15.02
CA ILE A 373 -29.52 -32.14 14.85
C ILE A 373 -29.88 -32.09 13.35
N GLN A 374 -29.74 -33.24 12.68
CA GLN A 374 -30.06 -33.38 11.25
C GLN A 374 -31.57 -33.56 11.03
N SER A 375 -32.35 -32.49 11.24
CA SER A 375 -33.80 -32.49 10.99
C SER A 375 -34.14 -32.77 9.53
N GLU A 376 -35.37 -33.25 9.27
CA GLU A 376 -35.85 -33.52 7.91
C GLU A 376 -35.76 -32.28 7.00
N ASN A 377 -36.02 -31.09 7.55
CA ASN A 377 -35.90 -29.82 6.83
C ASN A 377 -34.45 -29.51 6.43
N ILE A 378 -33.47 -29.80 7.30
CA ILE A 378 -32.04 -29.61 7.00
C ILE A 378 -31.59 -30.58 5.91
N GLN A 379 -31.98 -31.86 6.01
CA GLN A 379 -31.64 -32.87 5.00
C GLN A 379 -32.21 -32.53 3.62
N LYS A 380 -33.47 -32.07 3.55
CA LYS A 380 -34.09 -31.68 2.28
C LYS A 380 -33.42 -30.44 1.69
N THR A 381 -33.12 -29.44 2.51
CA THR A 381 -32.38 -28.24 2.10
C THR A 381 -31.01 -28.58 1.51
N LYS A 382 -30.26 -29.47 2.17
CA LYS A 382 -28.97 -29.97 1.67
C LYS A 382 -29.10 -30.62 0.29
N ARG A 383 -30.10 -31.47 0.07
CA ARG A 383 -30.36 -32.09 -1.24
C ARG A 383 -30.70 -31.06 -2.33
N GLU A 384 -31.45 -30.01 -1.99
CA GLU A 384 -31.74 -28.95 -2.96
C GLU A 384 -30.48 -28.13 -3.32
N ILE A 385 -29.62 -27.84 -2.33
CA ILE A 385 -28.32 -27.21 -2.59
C ILE A 385 -27.44 -28.13 -3.45
N GLU A 386 -27.43 -29.44 -3.19
CA GLU A 386 -26.70 -30.42 -4.03
C GLU A 386 -27.17 -30.45 -5.49
N LYS A 387 -28.48 -30.31 -5.75
CA LYS A 387 -29.01 -30.20 -7.12
C LYS A 387 -28.60 -28.87 -7.76
N THR A 388 -28.64 -27.79 -6.99
CA THR A 388 -28.23 -26.46 -7.45
C THR A 388 -26.75 -26.44 -7.85
N LEU A 389 -25.89 -27.11 -7.07
CA LEU A 389 -24.48 -27.26 -7.39
C LEU A 389 -24.24 -27.96 -8.73
N ASP A 390 -25.09 -28.91 -9.13
CA ASP A 390 -25.00 -29.51 -10.47
C ASP A 390 -25.28 -28.48 -11.56
N THR A 391 -26.31 -27.65 -11.37
CA THR A 391 -26.66 -26.57 -12.31
C THR A 391 -25.54 -25.54 -12.41
N ILE A 392 -24.94 -25.14 -11.28
CA ILE A 392 -23.80 -24.20 -11.24
C ILE A 392 -22.60 -24.81 -11.96
N ASN A 393 -22.27 -26.08 -11.69
CA ASN A 393 -21.18 -26.77 -12.38
C ASN A 393 -21.37 -26.79 -13.89
N ASN A 394 -22.57 -27.14 -14.37
CA ASN A 394 -22.86 -27.14 -15.80
C ASN A 394 -22.79 -25.73 -16.40
N ALA A 395 -23.25 -24.70 -15.69
CA ALA A 395 -23.17 -23.32 -16.16
C ALA A 395 -21.71 -22.81 -16.24
N PHE A 396 -20.88 -23.17 -15.26
CA PHE A 396 -19.45 -22.82 -15.27
C PHE A 396 -18.66 -23.60 -16.31
N GLU A 397 -19.06 -24.84 -16.63
CA GLU A 397 -18.51 -25.57 -17.77
C GLU A 397 -18.82 -24.88 -19.09
N THR A 398 -20.06 -24.44 -19.31
CA THR A 398 -20.42 -23.66 -20.51
C THR A 398 -19.61 -22.36 -20.58
N LEU A 399 -19.45 -21.65 -19.45
CA LEU A 399 -18.61 -20.45 -19.39
C LEU A 399 -17.15 -20.76 -19.75
N LEU A 400 -16.61 -21.87 -19.23
CA LEU A 400 -15.27 -22.33 -19.57
C LEU A 400 -15.13 -22.68 -21.06
N ASP A 401 -16.13 -23.33 -21.64
CA ASP A 401 -16.17 -23.67 -23.06
C ASP A 401 -16.19 -22.39 -23.93
N ASP A 402 -17.00 -21.39 -23.57
CA ASP A 402 -17.04 -20.09 -24.24
C ASP A 402 -15.67 -19.36 -24.15
N LEU A 403 -15.01 -19.48 -22.99
CA LEU A 403 -13.65 -18.96 -22.80
C LEU A 403 -12.63 -19.63 -23.75
N PHE A 404 -12.77 -20.93 -24.02
CA PHE A 404 -11.89 -21.64 -24.96
C PHE A 404 -12.30 -21.50 -26.43
N GLN A 405 -13.58 -21.37 -26.74
CA GLN A 405 -14.07 -21.35 -28.12
C GLN A 405 -13.57 -20.13 -28.89
N SER A 406 -13.47 -18.96 -28.26
CA SER A 406 -12.86 -17.79 -28.93
C SER A 406 -11.38 -18.02 -29.26
N THR A 407 -10.68 -18.87 -28.51
CA THR A 407 -9.27 -19.22 -28.75
C THR A 407 -9.13 -20.15 -29.95
N ALA A 408 -10.05 -21.11 -30.08
CA ALA A 408 -10.09 -22.04 -31.20
C ALA A 408 -10.42 -21.34 -32.52
N TRP A 409 -11.25 -20.30 -32.48
CA TRP A 409 -11.56 -19.47 -33.65
C TRP A 409 -10.36 -18.62 -34.10
N ASP A 410 -9.64 -17.97 -33.17
CA ASP A 410 -8.42 -17.22 -33.50
C ASP A 410 -7.35 -18.11 -34.15
N ILE A 411 -7.12 -19.30 -33.59
CA ILE A 411 -6.19 -20.29 -34.16
C ILE A 411 -6.68 -20.77 -35.54
N SER A 412 -7.98 -20.98 -35.73
CA SER A 412 -8.53 -21.40 -37.02
C SER A 412 -8.41 -20.31 -38.08
N SER A 413 -8.54 -19.02 -37.71
CA SER A 413 -8.26 -17.91 -38.61
C SER A 413 -6.77 -17.80 -38.93
N ASP A 414 -5.88 -18.00 -37.96
CA ASP A 414 -4.44 -17.98 -38.17
C ASP A 414 -3.99 -19.16 -39.07
N ILE A 415 -4.57 -20.35 -38.87
CA ILE A 415 -4.37 -21.51 -39.75
C ILE A 415 -4.88 -21.21 -41.16
N SER A 416 -6.07 -20.60 -41.29
CA SER A 416 -6.63 -20.25 -42.61
C SER A 416 -5.77 -19.22 -43.34
N VAL A 417 -5.18 -18.26 -42.62
CA VAL A 417 -4.22 -17.29 -43.17
C VAL A 417 -2.91 -17.98 -43.54
N LEU A 418 -2.37 -18.85 -42.69
CA LEU A 418 -1.18 -19.66 -42.99
C LEU A 418 -1.39 -20.56 -44.20
N GLU A 419 -2.52 -21.25 -44.31
CA GLU A 419 -2.88 -22.04 -45.48
C GLU A 419 -2.97 -21.18 -46.74
N THR A 420 -3.53 -19.97 -46.63
CA THR A 420 -3.61 -19.03 -47.75
C THR A 420 -2.23 -18.51 -48.17
N MET A 421 -1.34 -18.21 -47.22
CA MET A 421 0.05 -17.79 -47.48
C MET A 421 0.86 -18.94 -48.10
N LEU A 422 0.77 -20.15 -47.54
CA LEU A 422 1.44 -21.35 -48.08
C LEU A 422 0.89 -21.75 -49.47
N ALA A 423 -0.39 -21.49 -49.74
CA ALA A 423 -0.98 -21.67 -51.07
C ALA A 423 -0.48 -20.63 -52.08
N GLN A 424 -0.31 -19.37 -51.66
CA GLN A 424 0.26 -18.31 -52.50
C GLN A 424 1.74 -18.52 -52.80
N GLU A 425 2.49 -19.12 -51.87
CA GLU A 425 3.89 -19.52 -52.06
C GLU A 425 4.05 -20.86 -52.80
N GLY A 426 2.95 -21.51 -53.20
CA GLY A 426 2.95 -22.73 -54.01
C GLY A 426 3.31 -24.01 -53.24
N LEU A 427 3.30 -23.97 -51.91
CA LEU A 427 3.72 -25.07 -51.04
C LEU A 427 2.57 -25.98 -50.58
N THR A 428 1.31 -25.56 -50.72
CA THR A 428 0.14 -26.45 -50.53
C THR A 428 -0.34 -27.01 -51.88
N GLY A 429 0.49 -27.88 -52.46
CA GLY A 429 0.22 -28.53 -53.72
C GLY A 429 0.47 -30.03 -53.64
N ASN A 430 -0.47 -30.79 -53.09
CA ASN A 430 -0.90 -32.03 -53.74
C ASN A 430 -2.18 -32.60 -53.14
N LYS A 431 -3.25 -32.53 -53.95
CA LYS A 431 -4.29 -33.55 -53.96
C LYS A 431 -3.60 -34.88 -54.29
N MET A 432 -3.35 -35.74 -53.30
CA MET A 432 -3.18 -37.16 -53.58
C MET A 432 -4.58 -37.72 -53.89
N LYS A 433 -4.95 -37.68 -55.17
CA LYS A 433 -5.86 -38.68 -55.72
C LYS A 433 -5.01 -39.92 -56.02
N PHE A 434 -5.19 -40.97 -55.24
CA PHE A 434 -5.35 -42.35 -55.71
C PHE A 434 -6.20 -43.11 -54.69
#